data_AF-A0A7X8CJC8-F1
#
_entry.id   AF-A0A7X8CJC8-F1
#
_cell.length_a   1.000
_cell.length_b   1.000
_cell.length_c   1.000
_cell.angle_alpha   90.00
_cell.angle_beta   90.00
_cell.angle_gamma   90.00
#
_symmetry.space_group_name_H-M   'P 1'
#
loop_
_entity.id
_entity.type
_entity.pdbx_description
1 polymer ?
#
loop_
_entity_poly.entity_id
_entity_poly.type
_entity_poly.pdbx_seq_one_letter_code
_entity_poly.pdbx_strand_id
1 'polypeptide(L)'
;MSLEINKNISILREFWNSIIEFKELGEDEVLQKEKMARRLLDMPIPSFSKNYFESQMHLLTYGLSDVEIISISKHYEKLKRLETIRDKYQEFAVEQKNDWNLVSGGSRVVPISKAWGVPRKFSANAAILWDEFQRLILDVFEIGDPIGDK
;
A
#
# COMPACT_ATOMS: atom_id res chain seq x y z
N MET A 1 -9.34 20.83 -9.19
CA MET A 1 -9.34 19.35 -9.14
C MET A 1 -8.10 18.73 -9.73
N SER A 2 -7.75 19.02 -11.00
CA SER A 2 -6.49 18.59 -11.60
C SER A 2 -5.27 18.86 -10.70
N LEU A 3 -5.16 20.09 -10.15
CA LEU A 3 -4.13 20.48 -9.17
C LEU A 3 -4.02 19.56 -7.94
N GLU A 4 -5.15 19.04 -7.44
CA GLU A 4 -5.17 18.19 -6.25
C GLU A 4 -4.89 16.72 -6.58
N ILE A 5 -5.38 16.25 -7.74
CA ILE A 5 -5.03 14.93 -8.28
C ILE A 5 -3.52 14.87 -8.56
N ASN A 6 -2.97 15.89 -9.22
CA ASN A 6 -1.55 16.00 -9.49
C ASN A 6 -0.73 16.07 -8.20
N LYS A 7 -1.21 16.79 -7.18
CA LYS A 7 -0.59 16.79 -5.85
C LYS A 7 -0.62 15.39 -5.21
N ASN A 8 -1.74 14.69 -5.26
CA ASN A 8 -1.86 13.32 -4.72
C ASN A 8 -0.93 12.33 -5.44
N ILE A 9 -0.83 12.44 -6.77
CA ILE A 9 0.10 11.62 -7.58
C ILE A 9 1.55 11.95 -7.24
N SER A 10 1.90 13.23 -7.06
CA SER A 10 3.26 13.64 -6.65
C SER A 10 3.63 13.05 -5.31
N ILE A 11 2.74 13.16 -4.31
CA ILE A 11 2.95 12.59 -2.98
C ILE A 11 3.08 11.06 -3.06
N LEU A 12 2.24 10.39 -3.87
CA LEU A 12 2.34 8.95 -4.07
C LEU A 12 3.65 8.54 -4.76
N ARG A 13 4.18 9.35 -5.69
CA ARG A 13 5.49 9.12 -6.32
C ARG A 13 6.63 9.26 -5.33
N GLU A 14 6.63 10.30 -4.53
CA GLU A 14 7.62 10.51 -3.47
C GLU A 14 7.62 9.34 -2.48
N PHE A 15 6.43 8.95 -2.02
CA PHE A 15 6.22 7.79 -1.17
C PHE A 15 6.76 6.51 -1.82
N TRP A 16 6.39 6.23 -3.08
CA TRP A 16 6.83 5.04 -3.80
C TRP A 16 8.36 4.99 -3.94
N ASN A 17 8.98 6.09 -4.35
CA ASN A 17 10.43 6.18 -4.51
C ASN A 17 11.16 5.89 -3.20
N SER A 18 10.67 6.41 -2.07
CA SER A 18 11.26 6.16 -0.76
C SER A 18 11.25 4.68 -0.35
N ILE A 19 10.34 3.88 -0.91
CA ILE A 19 10.25 2.43 -0.65
C ILE A 19 11.20 1.66 -1.57
N ILE A 20 11.24 2.00 -2.87
CA ILE A 20 11.97 1.22 -3.89
C ILE A 20 13.47 1.54 -4.01
N GLU A 21 13.95 2.65 -3.45
CA GLU A 21 15.36 3.07 -3.52
C GLU A 21 16.36 2.05 -2.95
N PHE A 22 15.90 1.05 -2.20
CA PHE A 22 16.74 0.09 -1.49
C PHE A 22 16.94 -1.27 -2.18
N LYS A 23 16.76 -1.33 -3.50
CA LYS A 23 17.00 -2.57 -4.25
C LYS A 23 18.48 -2.95 -4.21
N GLU A 24 18.86 -3.89 -3.34
CA GLU A 24 20.24 -4.40 -3.22
C GLU A 24 20.58 -5.36 -4.36
N LEU A 25 21.53 -4.99 -5.22
CA LEU A 25 21.95 -5.84 -6.34
C LEU A 25 22.48 -7.21 -5.84
N GLY A 26 21.86 -8.30 -6.31
CA GLY A 26 22.26 -9.67 -5.99
C GLY A 26 21.48 -10.36 -4.85
N GLU A 27 20.54 -9.65 -4.21
CA GLU A 27 19.66 -10.26 -3.21
C GLU A 27 18.48 -11.02 -3.87
N ASP A 28 18.03 -12.10 -3.21
CA ASP A 28 16.86 -12.87 -3.62
C ASP A 28 15.61 -12.00 -3.77
N GLU A 29 14.87 -12.19 -4.86
CA GLU A 29 13.73 -11.34 -5.21
C GLU A 29 12.62 -11.39 -4.14
N VAL A 30 12.37 -12.56 -3.56
CA VAL A 30 11.34 -12.72 -2.52
C VAL A 30 11.76 -11.97 -1.25
N LEU A 31 13.03 -12.07 -0.88
CA LEU A 31 13.58 -11.36 0.27
C LEU A 31 13.55 -9.84 0.09
N GLN A 32 13.85 -9.33 -1.11
CA GLN A 32 13.71 -7.91 -1.43
C GLN A 32 12.26 -7.42 -1.30
N LYS A 33 11.30 -8.17 -1.86
CA LYS A 33 9.86 -7.83 -1.76
C LYS A 33 9.40 -7.82 -0.30
N GLU A 34 9.88 -8.76 0.52
CA GLU A 34 9.59 -8.76 1.95
C GLU A 34 10.14 -7.52 2.67
N LYS A 35 11.39 -7.11 2.38
CA LYS A 35 11.98 -5.89 2.95
C LYS A 35 11.18 -4.65 2.57
N MET A 36 10.79 -4.52 1.30
CA MET A 36 9.99 -3.40 0.82
C MET A 36 8.59 -3.38 1.44
N ALA A 37 7.94 -4.54 1.58
CA ALA A 37 6.67 -4.69 2.28
C ALA A 37 6.73 -4.29 3.76
N ARG A 38 7.84 -4.59 4.46
CA ARG A 38 8.02 -4.13 5.85
C ARG A 38 8.12 -2.61 5.92
N ARG A 39 8.86 -1.99 5.01
CA ARG A 39 8.95 -0.53 4.92
C ARG A 39 7.62 0.15 4.65
N LEU A 40 6.78 -0.46 3.81
CA LEU A 40 5.42 0.00 3.58
C LEU A 40 4.60 0.08 4.89
N LEU A 41 4.83 -0.83 5.83
CA LEU A 41 4.20 -0.76 7.15
C LEU A 41 4.77 0.35 8.02
N ASP A 42 6.09 0.52 7.99
CA ASP A 42 6.80 1.52 8.80
C ASP A 42 6.53 2.97 8.37
N MET A 43 6.14 3.18 7.10
CA MET A 43 5.82 4.51 6.58
C MET A 43 4.34 4.85 6.72
N PRO A 44 3.99 6.11 7.06
CA PRO A 44 2.61 6.58 6.99
C PRO A 44 2.17 6.64 5.52
N ILE A 45 1.04 6.00 5.19
CA ILE A 45 0.42 6.20 3.88
C ILE A 45 -0.01 7.67 3.76
N PRO A 46 0.23 8.31 2.61
CA PRO A 46 -0.37 9.60 2.32
C PRO A 46 -1.89 9.52 2.48
N SER A 47 -2.46 10.36 3.34
CA SER A 47 -3.91 10.43 3.47
C SER A 47 -4.49 11.06 2.21
N PHE A 48 -4.94 10.24 1.27
CA PHE A 48 -5.74 10.71 0.14
C PHE A 48 -7.10 11.11 0.71
N SER A 49 -7.44 12.40 0.66
CA SER A 49 -8.58 12.93 1.41
C SER A 49 -9.91 12.38 0.89
N LYS A 50 -10.33 11.22 1.40
CA LYS A 50 -11.60 10.57 1.11
C LYS A 50 -12.78 11.49 1.47
N ASN A 51 -12.68 12.16 2.61
CA ASN A 51 -13.69 13.12 3.06
C ASN A 51 -13.81 14.30 2.08
N TYR A 52 -12.70 14.74 1.50
CA TYR A 52 -12.74 15.81 0.50
C TYR A 52 -13.37 15.34 -0.80
N PHE A 53 -13.03 14.14 -1.29
CA PHE A 53 -13.69 13.57 -2.47
C PHE A 53 -15.20 13.41 -2.27
N GLU A 54 -15.63 12.83 -1.15
CA GLU A 54 -17.05 12.68 -0.81
C GLU A 54 -17.74 14.04 -0.67
N SER A 55 -17.05 15.04 -0.09
CA SER A 55 -17.59 16.40 0.00
C SER A 55 -17.71 17.11 -1.34
N GLN A 56 -16.91 16.75 -2.34
CA GLN A 56 -16.88 17.39 -3.66
C GLN A 56 -17.71 16.63 -4.70
N MET A 57 -18.15 15.40 -4.40
CA MET A 57 -18.88 14.52 -5.33
C MET A 57 -20.10 15.19 -5.96
N HIS A 58 -20.85 15.96 -5.18
CA HIS A 58 -22.02 16.69 -5.66
C HIS A 58 -21.67 17.84 -6.62
N LEU A 59 -20.45 18.38 -6.55
CA LEU A 59 -19.95 19.41 -7.47
C LEU A 59 -19.43 18.80 -8.77
N LEU A 60 -18.96 17.53 -8.73
CA LEU A 60 -18.50 16.80 -9.91
C LEU A 60 -19.61 16.67 -10.96
N THR A 61 -20.84 16.39 -10.52
CA THR A 61 -22.01 16.19 -11.40
C THR A 61 -22.47 17.47 -12.11
N TYR A 62 -22.02 18.66 -11.66
CA TYR A 62 -22.36 19.93 -12.32
C TYR A 62 -21.33 20.37 -13.37
N GLY A 63 -20.07 19.94 -13.24
CA GLY A 63 -18.95 20.45 -14.03
C GLY A 63 -18.23 19.44 -14.90
N LEU A 64 -18.55 18.14 -14.77
CA LEU A 64 -17.85 17.06 -15.46
C LEU A 64 -18.84 16.15 -16.18
N SER A 65 -18.38 15.54 -17.27
CA SER A 65 -19.10 14.47 -17.96
C SER A 65 -19.11 13.18 -17.14
N ASP A 66 -20.06 12.29 -17.41
CA ASP A 66 -20.14 10.98 -16.77
C ASP A 66 -18.84 10.18 -16.90
N VAL A 67 -18.13 10.31 -18.03
CA VAL A 67 -16.85 9.63 -18.30
C VAL A 67 -15.75 10.12 -17.36
N GLU A 68 -15.69 11.43 -17.12
CA GLU A 68 -14.72 12.04 -16.20
C GLU A 68 -15.04 11.66 -14.75
N ILE A 69 -16.31 11.68 -14.36
CA ILE A 69 -16.75 11.28 -13.01
C ILE A 69 -16.40 9.81 -12.74
N ILE A 70 -16.65 8.92 -13.71
CA ILE A 70 -16.27 7.50 -13.61
C ILE A 70 -14.75 7.34 -13.47
N SER A 71 -13.97 8.11 -14.23
CA SER A 71 -12.51 8.01 -14.22
C SER A 71 -11.92 8.49 -12.89
N ILE A 72 -12.43 9.60 -12.34
CA ILE A 72 -12.05 10.08 -11.01
C ILE A 72 -12.42 9.04 -9.94
N SER A 73 -13.64 8.48 -10.01
CA SER A 73 -14.08 7.45 -9.05
C SER A 73 -13.18 6.22 -9.08
N LYS A 74 -12.78 5.75 -10.26
CA LYS A 74 -11.82 4.65 -10.43
C LYS A 74 -10.45 4.99 -9.85
N HIS A 75 -9.98 6.22 -10.01
CA HIS A 75 -8.71 6.66 -9.44
C HIS A 75 -8.73 6.58 -7.90
N TYR A 76 -9.77 7.11 -7.26
CA TYR A 76 -9.92 7.01 -5.79
C TYR A 76 -10.14 5.57 -5.31
N GLU A 77 -10.83 4.72 -6.07
CA GLU A 77 -10.96 3.30 -5.73
C GLU A 77 -9.59 2.61 -5.68
N LYS A 78 -8.69 2.90 -6.63
CA LYS A 78 -7.32 2.36 -6.62
C LYS A 78 -6.54 2.82 -5.39
N LEU A 79 -6.63 4.10 -5.02
CA LEU A 79 -5.98 4.62 -3.81
C LEU A 79 -6.50 3.92 -2.55
N LYS A 80 -7.81 3.70 -2.43
CA LYS A 80 -8.41 2.95 -1.31
C LYS A 80 -7.98 1.49 -1.28
N ARG A 81 -7.76 0.85 -2.43
CA ARG A 81 -7.23 -0.52 -2.50
C ARG A 81 -5.79 -0.59 -1.97
N LEU A 82 -4.96 0.43 -2.21
CA LEU A 82 -3.61 0.51 -1.62
C LEU A 82 -3.67 0.50 -0.09
N GLU A 83 -4.60 1.26 0.50
CA GLU A 83 -4.85 1.25 1.96
C GLU A 83 -5.24 -0.16 2.44
N THR A 84 -6.16 -0.81 1.73
CA THR A 84 -6.63 -2.17 2.06
C THR A 84 -5.49 -3.19 2.05
N ILE A 85 -4.57 -3.12 1.08
CA ILE A 85 -3.43 -4.03 1.01
C ILE A 85 -2.48 -3.79 2.18
N ARG A 86 -2.24 -2.54 2.57
CA ARG A 86 -1.44 -2.22 3.76
C ARG A 86 -2.09 -2.74 5.04
N ASP A 87 -3.40 -2.61 5.18
CA ASP A 87 -4.12 -3.15 6.34
C ASP A 87 -3.94 -4.67 6.45
N LYS A 88 -4.00 -5.40 5.32
CA LYS A 88 -3.69 -6.84 5.29
C LYS A 88 -2.26 -7.14 5.71
N TYR A 89 -1.28 -6.35 5.27
CA TYR A 89 0.10 -6.49 5.73
C TYR A 89 0.22 -6.31 7.25
N GLN A 90 -0.50 -5.32 7.80
CA GLN A 90 -0.51 -5.03 9.22
C GLN A 90 -1.15 -6.17 10.01
N GLU A 91 -2.26 -6.72 9.53
CA GLU A 91 -2.91 -7.91 10.12
C GLU A 91 -1.94 -9.08 10.19
N PHE A 92 -1.27 -9.43 9.09
CA PHE A 92 -0.29 -10.52 9.10
C PHE A 92 0.90 -10.26 10.02
N ALA A 93 1.38 -9.02 10.09
CA ALA A 93 2.46 -8.65 11.01
C ALA A 93 2.03 -8.79 12.48
N VAL A 94 0.81 -8.39 12.81
CA VAL A 94 0.23 -8.53 14.16
C VAL A 94 -0.02 -9.99 14.51
N GLU A 95 -0.60 -10.78 13.60
CA GLU A 95 -0.82 -12.21 13.80
C GLU A 95 0.50 -12.94 14.05
N GLN A 96 1.51 -12.70 13.21
CA GLN A 96 2.82 -13.33 13.39
C GLN A 96 3.47 -12.92 14.71
N LYS A 97 3.32 -11.66 15.14
CA LYS A 97 3.78 -11.21 16.46
C LYS A 97 3.06 -11.93 17.60
N ASN A 98 1.75 -12.14 17.47
CA ASN A 98 0.95 -12.86 18.46
C ASN A 98 1.32 -14.34 18.54
N ASP A 99 1.52 -15.00 17.39
CA ASP A 99 2.02 -16.38 17.31
C ASP A 99 3.39 -16.48 18.00
N TRP A 100 4.29 -15.53 17.75
CA TRP A 100 5.57 -15.43 18.45
C TRP A 100 5.43 -15.26 19.96
N ASN A 101 4.52 -14.39 20.42
CA ASN A 101 4.28 -14.16 21.85
C ASN A 101 3.72 -15.41 22.55
N LEU A 102 2.83 -16.15 21.88
CA LEU A 102 2.27 -17.40 22.40
C LEU A 102 3.35 -18.46 22.55
N VAL A 103 4.21 -18.60 21.54
CA VAL A 103 5.32 -19.57 21.57
C VAL A 103 6.40 -19.17 22.57
N SER A 104 6.63 -17.87 22.77
CA SER A 104 7.61 -17.36 23.74
C SER A 104 7.12 -17.34 25.19
N GLY A 105 5.81 -17.48 25.41
CA GLY A 105 5.20 -17.28 26.72
C GLY A 105 5.44 -15.87 27.28
N GLY A 106 5.58 -14.87 26.40
CA GLY A 106 5.96 -13.50 26.77
C GLY A 106 7.45 -13.31 27.10
N SER A 107 8.28 -14.34 26.97
CA SER A 107 9.73 -14.24 27.17
C SER A 107 10.43 -13.66 25.95
N ARG A 108 11.54 -12.95 26.15
CA ARG A 108 12.35 -12.39 25.03
C ARG A 108 13.12 -13.45 24.25
N VAL A 109 13.27 -14.65 24.82
CA VAL A 109 14.08 -15.73 24.23
C VAL A 109 13.23 -16.99 24.10
N VAL A 110 13.10 -17.47 22.88
CA VAL A 110 12.39 -18.71 22.55
C VAL A 110 13.42 -19.79 22.27
N PRO A 111 13.33 -20.98 22.90
CA PRO A 111 14.15 -22.12 22.53
C PRO A 111 13.98 -22.41 21.04
N ILE A 112 15.08 -22.65 20.32
CA ILE A 112 15.08 -22.90 18.87
C ILE A 112 14.08 -24.01 18.51
N SER A 113 13.97 -25.06 19.34
CA SER A 113 13.01 -26.16 19.16
C SER A 113 11.54 -25.72 19.11
N LYS A 114 11.16 -24.61 19.76
CA LYS A 114 9.82 -24.04 19.71
C LYS A 114 9.66 -23.02 18.56
N ALA A 115 10.75 -22.37 18.17
CA ALA A 115 10.75 -21.36 17.10
C ALA A 115 10.50 -21.95 15.70
N TRP A 116 10.91 -23.20 15.45
CA TRP A 116 10.74 -23.85 14.15
C TRP A 116 9.28 -24.08 13.73
N GLY A 117 8.33 -24.06 14.68
CA GLY A 117 6.90 -24.23 14.42
C GLY A 117 6.12 -22.94 14.24
N VAL A 118 6.75 -21.76 14.38
CA VAL A 118 6.03 -20.48 14.29
C VAL A 118 5.74 -20.15 12.83
N PRO A 119 4.46 -19.97 12.43
CA PRO A 119 4.10 -19.61 11.06
C PRO A 119 4.72 -18.26 10.66
N ARG A 120 5.45 -18.24 9.53
CA ARG A 120 5.97 -17.00 8.94
C ARG A 120 4.93 -16.36 8.01
N LYS A 121 3.74 -16.06 8.54
CA LYS A 121 2.58 -15.61 7.74
C LYS A 121 2.88 -14.34 6.95
N PHE A 122 3.62 -13.39 7.53
CA PHE A 122 4.03 -12.18 6.81
C PHE A 122 4.94 -12.55 5.63
N SER A 123 6.07 -13.22 5.89
CA SER A 123 7.04 -13.60 4.84
C SER A 123 6.41 -14.46 3.74
N ALA A 124 5.49 -15.36 4.09
CA ALA A 124 4.80 -16.24 3.14
C ALA A 124 3.85 -15.49 2.19
N ASN A 125 3.24 -14.40 2.64
CA ASN A 125 2.29 -13.62 1.84
C ASN A 125 2.91 -12.33 1.28
N ALA A 126 4.08 -11.92 1.77
CA ALA A 126 4.60 -10.59 1.53
C ALA A 126 4.90 -10.33 0.05
N ALA A 127 5.47 -11.31 -0.66
CA ALA A 127 5.79 -11.17 -2.07
C ALA A 127 4.54 -11.04 -2.95
N ILE A 128 3.49 -11.82 -2.69
CA ILE A 128 2.24 -11.79 -3.47
C ILE A 128 1.53 -10.46 -3.29
N LEU A 129 1.37 -10.02 -2.04
CA LEU A 129 0.77 -8.73 -1.74
C LEU A 129 1.62 -7.56 -2.28
N TRP A 130 2.93 -7.75 -2.39
CA TRP A 130 3.85 -6.73 -2.89
C TRP A 130 3.63 -6.54 -4.38
N ASP A 131 3.52 -7.64 -5.12
CA ASP A 131 3.23 -7.62 -6.55
C ASP A 131 1.88 -6.96 -6.83
N GLU A 132 0.85 -7.23 -6.00
CA GLU A 132 -0.46 -6.57 -6.10
C GLU A 132 -0.36 -5.06 -5.83
N PHE A 133 0.35 -4.68 -4.76
CA PHE A 133 0.58 -3.28 -4.38
C PHE A 133 1.33 -2.50 -5.46
N GLN A 134 2.44 -3.07 -5.95
CA GLN A 134 3.25 -2.49 -7.02
C GLN A 134 2.41 -2.33 -8.29
N ARG A 135 1.64 -3.34 -8.68
CA ARG A 135 0.77 -3.25 -9.85
C ARG A 135 -0.21 -2.09 -9.73
N LEU A 136 -0.88 -1.96 -8.58
CA LEU A 136 -1.84 -0.87 -8.36
C LEU A 136 -1.18 0.52 -8.37
N ILE A 137 0.02 0.68 -7.83
CA ILE A 137 0.75 1.95 -7.88
C ILE A 137 1.11 2.31 -9.33
N LEU A 138 1.67 1.37 -10.08
CA LEU A 138 2.05 1.60 -11.48
C LEU A 138 0.82 1.97 -12.34
N ASP A 139 -0.29 1.27 -12.11
CA ASP A 139 -1.60 1.55 -12.68
C ASP A 139 -2.10 2.98 -12.39
N VAL A 140 -1.85 3.51 -11.19
CA VAL A 140 -2.22 4.89 -10.82
C VAL A 140 -1.31 5.90 -11.53
N PHE A 141 -0.02 5.59 -11.67
CA PHE A 141 0.93 6.44 -12.39
C PHE A 141 0.69 6.49 -13.90
N GLU A 142 0.27 5.37 -14.50
CA GLU A 142 -0.06 5.29 -15.92
C GLU A 142 -1.33 6.08 -16.26
N ILE A 143 -2.36 5.99 -15.40
CA ILE A 143 -3.60 6.77 -15.57
C ILE A 143 -3.32 8.28 -15.43
N GLY A 144 -2.40 8.67 -14.55
CA GLY A 144 -2.08 10.08 -14.34
C GLY A 144 -3.29 10.89 -13.87
N ASP A 145 -3.42 12.13 -14.34
CA ASP A 145 -4.63 12.94 -14.14
C ASP A 145 -5.74 12.46 -15.10
N PRO A 146 -6.83 11.85 -14.60
CA PRO A 146 -7.91 11.34 -15.43
C PRO A 146 -8.72 12.45 -16.12
N ILE A 147 -8.53 13.72 -15.74
CA ILE A 147 -9.24 14.89 -16.30
C ILE A 147 -8.39 15.58 -17.39
N GLY A 148 -7.07 15.35 -17.40
CA GLY A 148 -6.11 16.05 -18.25
C GLY A 148 -5.98 17.56 -17.92
N ASP A 149 -5.05 18.25 -18.60
CA ASP A 149 -4.93 19.71 -18.54
C ASP A 149 -6.16 20.34 -19.23
N LYS A 150 -7.22 20.58 -18.45
CA LYS A 150 -8.36 21.45 -18.82
C LYS A 150 -8.36 22.70 -17.95
#